data_AF-A0A959G7J8-F1
#
_entry.id   AF-A0A959G7J8-F1
#
_cell.length_a   1.000
_cell.length_b   1.000
_cell.length_c   1.000
_cell.angle_alpha   90.00
_cell.angle_beta   90.00
_cell.angle_gamma   90.00
#
_symmetry.space_group_name_H-M   'P 1'
#
loop_
_entity.id
_entity.type
_entity.pdbx_description
1 polymer ?
#
loop_
_entity_poly.entity_id
_entity_poly.type
_entity_poly.pdbx_seq_one_letter_code
_entity_poly.pdbx_strand_id
1 'polypeptide(L)'
;MKILGISAFYHDSAAALLADGQLVAAFQEERFSRIKNDNAFPKLAIDACLSTVGWTIEDIDCVVFYEKPFWKLERIIQTVIRNVPFGIAQFLKIVPLWAGKRLWLDQEIKTKLLYKGAIFYSGHHLSHIALAFHSSPFDKAAYLCLDGVGELATSSIGLCFENKIHCLHEQHFPDSLGLLYSAFAQYCGFKVNSGEYKLMGLAPYGKPIYKQLIYNTFLKANEDGSFQLDMRYFHFTRGESMINQRFEKAMGSKAAKEGDVNQPFYADVAASIQLVLEEMVLKMLRFLKSKVSSDNLICSGGVFLNCKLNQRIVESGIFQAYHFPQNPGDAGAAAGAAMAYDLALNQETYRPQLQLPLAFPLKSVDAGRTIEKYGIDAQKPKDLPNIIAGLLARKMVIAWYDDHIEFGPRALGHTSILADPRDGQMKEVLNQKIKRREAFRPFAPIVRKEVAHHYFELGNANYDTMMVTASAKSTTKELMPAAVHEDGTARIQLISETSNPMLHSVLACFESLTKCPGLINTSLNVRGEPLAASYENALHCFLYTDIDFLVLNGQWLIDSSIKKDRLFRLIPQKIFEND
;
A
#
# COMPACT_ATOMS: atom_id res chain seq x y z
N MET A 1 4.59 8.73 -26.68
CA MET A 1 5.49 9.40 -25.73
C MET A 1 5.83 8.46 -24.58
N LYS A 2 7.11 8.44 -24.19
CA LYS A 2 7.70 7.62 -23.14
C LYS A 2 8.11 8.49 -21.95
N ILE A 3 7.44 8.32 -20.82
CA ILE A 3 7.59 9.19 -19.65
C ILE A 3 8.10 8.37 -18.46
N LEU A 4 9.13 8.85 -17.78
CA LEU A 4 9.59 8.28 -16.52
C LEU A 4 9.08 9.11 -15.34
N GLY A 5 8.20 8.52 -14.53
CA GLY A 5 7.73 9.10 -13.27
C GLY A 5 8.60 8.68 -12.08
N ILE A 6 8.91 9.61 -11.18
CA ILE A 6 9.77 9.37 -10.00
C ILE A 6 9.12 9.92 -8.73
N SER A 7 9.10 9.08 -7.68
CA SER A 7 8.81 9.46 -6.30
C SER A 7 9.98 9.09 -5.39
N ALA A 8 10.51 10.02 -4.59
CA ALA A 8 11.74 9.82 -3.82
C ALA A 8 11.96 10.85 -2.69
N PHE A 9 12.95 10.60 -1.83
CA PHE A 9 13.45 11.52 -0.79
C PHE A 9 12.50 11.80 0.39
N TYR A 10 11.50 10.95 0.62
CA TYR A 10 10.68 10.97 1.84
C TYR A 10 10.57 9.59 2.48
N HIS A 11 9.78 8.69 1.87
CA HIS A 11 9.74 7.25 2.09
C HIS A 11 9.15 6.59 0.85
N ASP A 12 9.27 5.26 0.75
CA ASP A 12 8.65 4.45 -0.31
C ASP A 12 8.99 4.92 -1.74
N SER A 13 10.27 5.18 -1.99
CA SER A 13 10.73 5.65 -3.30
C SER A 13 10.37 4.66 -4.40
N ALA A 14 9.98 5.18 -5.55
CA ALA A 14 9.42 4.39 -6.64
C ALA A 14 9.68 5.02 -8.00
N ALA A 15 9.61 4.19 -9.03
CA ALA A 15 9.73 4.58 -10.43
C ALA A 15 8.62 3.92 -11.25
N ALA A 16 8.18 4.62 -12.30
CA ALA A 16 7.15 4.15 -13.20
C ALA A 16 7.41 4.62 -14.64
N LEU A 17 7.15 3.76 -15.61
CA LEU A 17 7.24 4.07 -17.04
C LEU A 17 5.85 4.09 -17.67
N LEU A 18 5.55 5.21 -18.34
CA LEU A 18 4.37 5.37 -19.16
C LEU A 18 4.77 5.36 -20.64
N ALA A 19 4.04 4.62 -21.46
CA ALA A 19 4.20 4.53 -22.91
C ALA A 19 2.85 4.80 -23.57
N ASP A 20 2.71 5.90 -24.30
CA ASP A 20 1.50 6.23 -25.05
C ASP A 20 0.22 6.14 -24.19
N GLY A 21 0.27 6.74 -22.99
CA GLY A 21 -0.82 6.73 -22.01
C GLY A 21 -0.97 5.42 -21.21
N GLN A 22 -0.16 4.39 -21.47
CA GLN A 22 -0.22 3.09 -20.79
C GLN A 22 0.91 2.91 -19.78
N LEU A 23 0.61 2.42 -18.57
CA LEU A 23 1.62 2.07 -17.58
C LEU A 23 2.26 0.73 -17.95
N VAL A 24 3.54 0.75 -18.34
CA VAL A 24 4.25 -0.44 -18.84
C VAL A 24 5.17 -1.08 -17.81
N ALA A 25 5.61 -0.34 -16.81
CA ALA A 25 6.36 -0.85 -15.66
C ALA A 25 6.21 0.09 -14.46
N ALA A 26 6.10 -0.44 -13.24
CA ALA A 26 6.20 0.35 -12.03
C ALA A 26 6.70 -0.49 -10.85
N PHE A 27 7.73 0.00 -10.16
CA PHE A 27 8.33 -0.71 -9.02
C PHE A 27 8.74 0.25 -7.89
N GLN A 28 8.79 -0.29 -6.68
CA GLN A 28 9.31 0.39 -5.48
C GLN A 28 10.77 0.03 -5.26
N GLU A 29 11.60 0.99 -4.86
CA GLU A 29 13.04 0.80 -4.62
C GLU A 29 13.31 -0.27 -3.55
N GLU A 30 12.49 -0.29 -2.49
CA GLU A 30 12.62 -1.24 -1.38
C GLU A 30 12.60 -2.71 -1.84
N ARG A 31 11.94 -3.02 -2.97
CA ARG A 31 11.91 -4.37 -3.54
C ARG A 31 13.32 -4.85 -3.87
N PHE A 32 14.17 -3.95 -4.38
CA PHE A 32 15.52 -4.25 -4.86
C PHE A 32 16.61 -3.87 -3.86
N SER A 33 16.49 -2.73 -3.20
CA SER A 33 17.47 -2.32 -2.17
C SER A 33 17.38 -3.16 -0.90
N ARG A 34 16.22 -3.83 -0.70
CA ARG A 34 15.87 -4.60 0.50
C ARG A 34 15.77 -3.75 1.78
N ILE A 35 15.90 -2.44 1.66
CA ILE A 35 15.68 -1.49 2.75
C ILE A 35 14.21 -1.12 2.76
N LYS A 36 13.51 -1.50 3.83
CA LYS A 36 12.07 -1.24 3.93
C LYS A 36 11.78 0.26 4.01
N ASN A 37 10.79 0.69 3.23
CA ASN A 37 10.39 2.07 3.05
C ASN A 37 11.52 2.99 2.55
N ASP A 38 12.41 2.46 1.69
CA ASP A 38 13.59 3.17 1.20
C ASP A 38 13.25 4.58 0.69
N ASN A 39 13.95 5.58 1.20
CA ASN A 39 13.77 6.98 0.83
C ASN A 39 14.85 7.49 -0.14
N ALA A 40 15.78 6.63 -0.55
CA ALA A 40 16.85 6.98 -1.47
C ALA A 40 16.32 7.27 -2.88
N PHE A 41 17.20 7.79 -3.74
CA PHE A 41 16.85 7.93 -5.15
C PHE A 41 16.63 6.54 -5.78
N PRO A 42 15.52 6.29 -6.49
CA PRO A 42 15.08 4.96 -6.86
C PRO A 42 15.83 4.39 -8.07
N LYS A 43 17.16 4.27 -7.98
CA LYS A 43 18.01 3.85 -9.11
C LYS A 43 17.72 2.42 -9.52
N LEU A 44 17.57 1.50 -8.57
CA LEU A 44 17.34 0.09 -8.86
C LEU A 44 15.96 -0.14 -9.48
N ALA A 45 14.94 0.57 -8.99
CA ALA A 45 13.60 0.51 -9.55
C ALA A 45 13.53 1.11 -10.97
N ILE A 46 14.27 2.20 -11.25
CA ILE A 46 14.39 2.76 -12.61
C ILE A 46 15.03 1.75 -13.55
N ASP A 47 16.16 1.14 -13.14
CA ASP A 47 16.87 0.15 -13.95
C ASP A 47 16.00 -1.09 -14.21
N ALA A 48 15.23 -1.54 -13.20
CA ALA A 48 14.27 -2.62 -13.34
C ALA A 48 13.12 -2.26 -14.31
N CYS A 49 12.57 -1.04 -14.24
CA CYS A 49 11.55 -0.57 -15.16
C CYS A 49 12.07 -0.58 -16.61
N LEU A 50 13.23 0.04 -16.85
CA LEU A 50 13.85 0.12 -18.17
C LEU A 50 14.16 -1.28 -18.75
N SER A 51 14.74 -2.16 -17.93
CA SER A 51 15.04 -3.55 -18.30
C SER A 51 13.80 -4.36 -18.69
N THR A 52 12.68 -4.14 -17.98
CA THR A 52 11.40 -4.82 -18.21
C THR A 52 10.86 -4.56 -19.61
N VAL A 53 10.97 -3.33 -20.09
CA VAL A 53 10.49 -2.93 -21.43
C VAL A 53 11.59 -2.92 -22.50
N GLY A 54 12.83 -3.22 -22.12
CA GLY A 54 13.98 -3.22 -23.02
C GLY A 54 14.40 -1.83 -23.51
N TRP A 55 14.18 -0.80 -22.71
CA TRP A 55 14.56 0.58 -23.02
C TRP A 55 15.84 0.99 -22.31
N THR A 56 16.47 2.04 -22.80
CA THR A 56 17.53 2.77 -22.09
C THR A 56 17.04 4.15 -21.65
N ILE A 57 17.85 4.86 -20.87
CA ILE A 57 17.49 6.20 -20.40
C ILE A 57 17.39 7.22 -21.56
N GLU A 58 18.09 6.95 -22.67
CA GLU A 58 18.06 7.74 -23.89
C GLU A 58 16.72 7.62 -24.65
N ASP A 59 15.98 6.54 -24.43
CA ASP A 59 14.64 6.34 -25.01
C ASP A 59 13.56 7.19 -24.32
N ILE A 60 13.86 7.78 -23.16
CA ILE A 60 12.87 8.51 -22.34
C ILE A 60 12.72 9.95 -22.86
N ASP A 61 11.51 10.31 -23.27
CA ASP A 61 11.19 11.64 -23.81
C ASP A 61 11.26 12.72 -22.71
N CYS A 62 10.77 12.40 -21.52
CA CYS A 62 10.85 13.28 -20.34
C CYS A 62 10.78 12.51 -19.01
N VAL A 63 11.27 13.17 -17.95
CA VAL A 63 11.15 12.69 -16.57
C VAL A 63 10.20 13.61 -15.81
N VAL A 64 9.32 13.05 -14.98
CA VAL A 64 8.38 13.81 -14.15
C VAL A 64 8.55 13.44 -12.68
N PHE A 65 8.84 14.43 -11.85
CA PHE A 65 8.94 14.28 -10.41
C PHE A 65 7.61 14.62 -9.72
N TYR A 66 7.22 13.84 -8.72
CA TYR A 66 5.87 13.84 -8.15
C TYR A 66 5.47 15.06 -7.30
N GLU A 67 6.42 15.88 -6.87
CA GLU A 67 6.18 17.04 -6.00
C GLU A 67 6.93 18.28 -6.48
N LYS A 68 6.42 19.49 -6.17
CA LYS A 68 7.11 20.76 -6.48
C LYS A 68 8.01 21.23 -5.32
N PRO A 69 9.36 21.23 -5.48
CA PRO A 69 10.28 21.53 -4.37
C PRO A 69 10.11 22.92 -3.76
N PHE A 70 9.84 23.95 -4.56
CA PHE A 70 9.72 25.34 -4.10
C PHE A 70 8.51 25.56 -3.18
N TRP A 71 7.34 24.99 -3.52
CA TRP A 71 6.13 25.14 -2.72
C TRP A 71 6.24 24.41 -1.38
N LYS A 72 6.90 23.25 -1.38
CA LYS A 72 7.21 22.52 -0.14
C LYS A 72 8.18 23.28 0.75
N LEU A 73 9.21 23.91 0.16
CA LEU A 73 10.13 24.77 0.90
C LEU A 73 9.40 25.97 1.51
N GLU A 74 8.52 26.62 0.75
CA GLU A 74 7.71 27.74 1.24
C GLU A 74 6.90 27.33 2.48
N ARG A 75 6.20 26.19 2.44
CA ARG A 75 5.48 25.66 3.60
C ARG A 75 6.39 25.46 4.81
N ILE A 76 7.57 24.87 4.62
CA ILE A 76 8.53 24.61 5.70
C ILE A 76 8.96 25.92 6.35
N ILE A 77 9.30 26.93 5.54
CA ILE A 77 9.70 28.25 6.03
C ILE A 77 8.54 28.92 6.79
N GLN A 78 7.33 28.94 6.23
CA GLN A 78 6.15 29.50 6.89
C GLN A 78 5.85 28.80 8.22
N THR A 79 6.00 27.47 8.27
CA THR A 79 5.80 26.67 9.49
C THR A 79 6.79 27.07 10.58
N VAL A 80 8.06 27.26 10.22
CA VAL A 80 9.08 27.69 11.17
C VAL A 80 8.77 29.10 11.69
N ILE A 81 8.48 30.05 10.79
CA ILE A 81 8.22 31.46 11.16
C ILE A 81 7.03 31.53 12.14
N ARG A 82 5.95 30.78 11.87
CA ARG A 82 4.77 30.72 12.75
C ARG A 82 5.05 30.09 14.12
N ASN A 83 6.16 29.36 14.28
CA ASN A 83 6.51 28.66 15.52
C ASN A 83 7.79 29.21 16.19
N VAL A 84 8.26 30.40 15.81
CA VAL A 84 9.34 31.12 16.51
C VAL A 84 8.93 31.39 17.98
N PRO A 85 9.83 31.18 18.96
CA PRO A 85 11.25 30.77 18.83
C PRO A 85 11.49 29.25 18.80
N PHE A 86 10.48 28.42 19.08
CA PHE A 86 10.65 26.97 19.24
C PHE A 86 11.04 26.22 17.95
N GLY A 87 10.77 26.77 16.77
CA GLY A 87 11.12 26.16 15.47
C GLY A 87 12.53 26.46 14.93
N ILE A 88 13.29 27.37 15.57
CA ILE A 88 14.56 27.88 15.00
C ILE A 88 15.65 26.80 14.94
N ALA A 89 15.78 25.97 15.96
CA ALA A 89 16.77 24.89 15.96
C ALA A 89 16.51 23.87 14.85
N GLN A 90 15.23 23.57 14.57
CA GLN A 90 14.83 22.67 13.49
C GLN A 90 15.03 23.32 12.11
N PHE A 91 14.75 24.61 11.97
CA PHE A 91 15.03 25.40 10.78
C PHE A 91 16.52 25.38 10.40
N LEU A 92 17.41 25.62 11.35
CA LEU A 92 18.86 25.60 11.11
C LEU A 92 19.37 24.21 10.66
N LYS A 93 18.67 23.12 11.00
CA LYS A 93 18.96 21.77 10.49
C LYS A 93 18.38 21.52 9.09
N ILE A 94 17.14 21.95 8.85
CA ILE A 94 16.39 21.65 7.63
C ILE A 94 16.88 22.52 6.46
N VAL A 95 17.10 23.82 6.68
CA VAL A 95 17.42 24.77 5.61
C VAL A 95 18.69 24.40 4.83
N PRO A 96 19.82 23.99 5.45
CA PRO A 96 21.00 23.57 4.69
C PRO A 96 20.76 22.36 3.78
N LEU A 97 19.95 21.39 4.22
CA LEU A 97 19.58 20.21 3.41
C LEU A 97 18.76 20.61 2.18
N TRP A 98 17.86 21.59 2.34
CA TRP A 98 17.01 22.09 1.27
C TRP A 98 17.76 23.03 0.32
N ALA A 99 18.54 23.96 0.87
CA ALA A 99 19.33 24.94 0.11
C ALA A 99 20.41 24.28 -0.76
N GLY A 100 20.96 23.14 -0.32
CA GLY A 100 21.99 22.41 -1.05
C GLY A 100 21.46 21.39 -2.08
N LYS A 101 20.71 20.37 -1.64
CA LYS A 101 20.34 19.22 -2.51
C LYS A 101 18.95 19.33 -3.12
N ARG A 102 17.94 19.75 -2.34
CA ARG A 102 16.53 19.66 -2.78
C ARG A 102 16.07 20.79 -3.71
N LEU A 103 16.72 21.96 -3.66
CA LEU A 103 16.43 23.05 -4.61
C LEU A 103 16.97 22.78 -6.03
N TRP A 104 18.03 21.98 -6.13
CA TRP A 104 18.68 21.62 -7.39
C TRP A 104 18.32 20.20 -7.83
N LEU A 105 17.07 19.80 -7.57
CA LEU A 105 16.62 18.43 -7.82
C LEU A 105 16.75 18.05 -9.30
N ASP A 106 16.52 18.99 -10.22
CA ASP A 106 16.77 18.79 -11.65
C ASP A 106 18.20 18.33 -11.93
N GLN A 107 19.18 19.00 -11.33
CA GLN A 107 20.59 18.64 -11.51
C GLN A 107 20.91 17.29 -10.87
N GLU A 108 20.35 17.00 -9.70
CA GLU A 108 20.53 15.72 -9.03
C GLU A 108 19.97 14.56 -9.87
N ILE A 109 18.75 14.68 -10.39
CA ILE A 109 18.12 13.68 -11.25
C ILE A 109 18.93 13.50 -12.55
N LYS A 110 19.27 14.60 -13.25
CA LYS A 110 20.08 14.54 -14.49
C LYS A 110 21.42 13.86 -14.25
N THR A 111 22.09 14.18 -13.15
CA THR A 111 23.40 13.61 -12.82
C THR A 111 23.29 12.13 -12.49
N LYS A 112 22.33 11.72 -11.67
CA LYS A 112 22.16 10.31 -11.28
C LYS A 112 21.68 9.42 -12.43
N LEU A 113 20.92 9.97 -13.36
CA LEU A 113 20.41 9.25 -14.53
C LEU A 113 21.30 9.39 -15.77
N LEU A 114 22.29 10.28 -15.74
CA LEU A 114 23.01 10.74 -16.94
C LEU A 114 22.04 11.24 -18.04
N TYR A 115 20.91 11.80 -17.62
CA TYR A 115 19.80 12.17 -18.49
C TYR A 115 19.97 13.60 -19.03
N LYS A 116 19.74 13.76 -20.34
CA LYS A 116 19.90 15.04 -21.04
C LYS A 116 18.57 15.74 -21.37
N GLY A 117 17.45 15.03 -21.25
CA GLY A 117 16.13 15.56 -21.60
C GLY A 117 15.53 16.49 -20.53
N ALA A 118 14.25 16.77 -20.69
CA ALA A 118 13.51 17.67 -19.83
C ALA A 118 13.04 16.98 -18.54
N ILE A 119 13.10 17.71 -17.43
CA ILE A 119 12.51 17.30 -16.16
C ILE A 119 11.32 18.22 -15.89
N PHE A 120 10.19 17.61 -15.58
CA PHE A 120 8.96 18.28 -15.20
C PHE A 120 8.56 17.90 -13.78
N TYR A 121 7.60 18.64 -13.24
CA TYR A 121 7.12 18.47 -11.87
C TYR A 121 5.59 18.40 -11.87
N SER A 122 5.06 17.38 -11.22
CA SER A 122 3.64 17.27 -10.88
C SER A 122 3.42 17.79 -9.45
N GLY A 123 2.18 18.17 -9.14
CA GLY A 123 1.79 18.41 -7.74
C GLY A 123 1.56 17.08 -7.02
N HIS A 124 1.86 17.00 -5.72
CA HIS A 124 1.76 15.76 -4.94
C HIS A 124 0.35 15.15 -4.97
N HIS A 125 -0.67 15.94 -4.60
CA HIS A 125 -2.07 15.51 -4.67
C HIS A 125 -2.51 15.25 -6.11
N LEU A 126 -2.03 16.03 -7.08
CA LEU A 126 -2.35 15.82 -8.50
C LEU A 126 -1.86 14.45 -8.96
N SER A 127 -0.66 14.03 -8.55
CA SER A 127 -0.11 12.71 -8.83
C SER A 127 -0.98 11.60 -8.23
N HIS A 128 -1.39 11.73 -6.95
CA HIS A 128 -2.31 10.78 -6.31
C HIS A 128 -3.63 10.62 -7.07
N ILE A 129 -4.24 11.75 -7.46
CA ILE A 129 -5.52 11.76 -8.17
C ILE A 129 -5.37 11.20 -9.59
N ALA A 130 -4.29 11.55 -10.28
CA ALA A 130 -4.03 11.07 -11.64
C ALA A 130 -3.86 9.54 -11.70
N LEU A 131 -3.21 8.92 -10.70
CA LEU A 131 -3.13 7.46 -10.60
C LEU A 131 -4.51 6.82 -10.37
N ALA A 132 -5.30 7.38 -9.45
CA ALA A 132 -6.63 6.86 -9.15
C ALA A 132 -7.58 7.00 -10.35
N PHE A 133 -7.49 8.12 -11.07
CA PHE A 133 -8.28 8.34 -12.28
C PHE A 133 -7.81 7.43 -13.42
N HIS A 134 -6.50 7.47 -13.77
CA HIS A 134 -5.64 6.36 -14.25
C HIS A 134 -6.25 4.96 -14.25
N SER A 135 -6.28 4.41 -13.05
CA SER A 135 -6.60 3.02 -12.84
C SER A 135 -8.10 2.73 -12.84
N SER A 136 -8.94 3.77 -12.75
CA SER A 136 -10.38 3.59 -12.68
C SER A 136 -11.00 3.32 -14.05
N PRO A 137 -12.09 2.54 -14.11
CA PRO A 137 -12.85 2.32 -15.34
C PRO A 137 -13.85 3.47 -15.61
N PHE A 138 -13.58 4.68 -15.10
CA PHE A 138 -14.53 5.78 -15.13
C PHE A 138 -14.04 6.92 -16.03
N ASP A 139 -14.89 7.38 -16.94
CA ASP A 139 -14.62 8.59 -17.73
C ASP A 139 -14.89 9.88 -16.92
N LYS A 140 -15.77 9.76 -15.92
CA LYS A 140 -16.15 10.83 -15.00
C LYS A 140 -16.26 10.28 -13.59
N ALA A 141 -15.56 10.90 -12.65
CA ALA A 141 -15.59 10.50 -11.25
C ALA A 141 -15.39 11.68 -10.30
N ALA A 142 -16.14 11.70 -9.21
CA ALA A 142 -15.78 12.52 -8.05
C ALA A 142 -14.48 11.96 -7.47
N TYR A 143 -13.64 12.81 -6.88
CA TYR A 143 -12.45 12.35 -6.19
C TYR A 143 -12.37 12.88 -4.76
N LEU A 144 -11.81 12.05 -3.88
CA LEU A 144 -11.37 12.43 -2.55
C LEU A 144 -9.93 11.97 -2.36
N CYS A 145 -9.02 12.92 -2.15
CA CYS A 145 -7.61 12.65 -1.85
C CYS A 145 -7.31 13.03 -0.40
N LEU A 146 -6.78 12.09 0.39
CA LEU A 146 -6.46 12.27 1.81
C LEU A 146 -5.06 11.74 2.11
N ASP A 147 -4.20 12.62 2.61
CA ASP A 147 -2.80 12.29 2.84
C ASP A 147 -2.27 12.86 4.17
N GLY A 148 -1.04 12.48 4.53
CA GLY A 148 -0.30 13.11 5.63
C GLY A 148 -0.11 14.59 5.34
N VAL A 149 0.82 14.92 4.43
CA VAL A 149 1.05 16.28 3.93
C VAL A 149 1.69 16.23 2.54
N GLY A 150 1.12 16.90 1.54
CA GLY A 150 1.79 17.17 0.27
C GLY A 150 2.71 18.40 0.34
N GLU A 151 2.64 19.26 -0.68
CA GLU A 151 3.30 20.57 -0.64
C GLU A 151 2.64 21.51 0.37
N LEU A 152 1.30 21.55 0.38
CA LEU A 152 0.47 22.36 1.29
C LEU A 152 -0.80 21.61 1.70
N ALA A 153 -1.46 21.00 0.71
CA ALA A 153 -2.69 20.24 0.93
C ALA A 153 -2.45 18.97 1.76
N THR A 154 -3.44 18.67 2.59
CA THR A 154 -3.57 17.43 3.39
C THR A 154 -4.81 16.67 2.96
N SER A 155 -5.79 17.38 2.38
CA SER A 155 -6.99 16.81 1.79
C SER A 155 -7.42 17.65 0.61
N SER A 156 -7.94 17.01 -0.44
CA SER A 156 -8.53 17.71 -1.58
C SER A 156 -9.69 16.93 -2.16
N ILE A 157 -10.73 17.63 -2.60
CA ILE A 157 -11.92 17.05 -3.23
C ILE A 157 -12.24 17.73 -4.55
N GLY A 158 -12.83 16.99 -5.47
CA GLY A 158 -13.22 17.55 -6.75
C GLY A 158 -13.81 16.56 -7.74
N LEU A 159 -13.66 16.87 -9.03
CA LEU A 159 -14.22 16.09 -10.13
C LEU A 159 -13.15 15.86 -11.21
N CYS A 160 -13.05 14.63 -11.68
CA CYS A 160 -12.30 14.24 -12.85
C CYS A 160 -13.25 14.00 -14.02
N PHE A 161 -13.02 14.63 -15.17
CA PHE A 161 -13.77 14.41 -16.42
C PHE A 161 -12.96 14.92 -17.61
N GLU A 162 -13.14 14.34 -18.80
CA GLU A 162 -12.50 14.81 -20.05
C GLU A 162 -10.99 15.04 -19.90
N ASN A 163 -10.27 14.06 -19.31
CA ASN A 163 -8.84 14.13 -19.01
C ASN A 163 -8.39 15.31 -18.13
N LYS A 164 -9.32 15.98 -17.43
CA LYS A 164 -9.03 17.09 -16.53
C LYS A 164 -9.36 16.72 -15.09
N ILE A 165 -8.55 17.27 -14.19
CA ILE A 165 -8.72 17.14 -12.74
C ILE A 165 -9.09 18.52 -12.20
N HIS A 166 -10.34 18.66 -11.77
CA HIS A 166 -10.89 19.92 -11.26
C HIS A 166 -10.99 19.88 -9.74
N CYS A 167 -10.09 20.57 -9.06
CA CYS A 167 -10.13 20.74 -7.62
C CYS A 167 -11.20 21.75 -7.21
N LEU A 168 -12.07 21.36 -6.27
CA LEU A 168 -13.11 22.23 -5.73
C LEU A 168 -12.67 22.84 -4.40
N HIS A 169 -12.13 22.02 -3.51
CA HIS A 169 -11.72 22.45 -2.17
C HIS A 169 -10.51 21.67 -1.69
N GLU A 170 -9.71 22.33 -0.84
CA GLU A 170 -8.55 21.75 -0.17
C GLU A 170 -8.56 22.09 1.32
N GLN A 171 -8.10 21.14 2.13
CA GLN A 171 -7.65 21.38 3.50
C GLN A 171 -6.13 21.47 3.48
N HIS A 172 -5.56 22.41 4.21
CA HIS A 172 -4.12 22.64 4.25
C HIS A 172 -3.52 22.27 5.60
N PHE A 173 -2.21 22.00 5.59
CA PHE A 173 -1.43 21.78 6.80
C PHE A 173 -1.57 22.98 7.78
N PRO A 174 -1.77 22.74 9.09
CA PRO A 174 -1.52 21.49 9.82
C PRO A 174 -2.72 20.54 9.96
N ASP A 175 -3.88 20.87 9.41
CA ASP A 175 -5.09 20.09 9.59
C ASP A 175 -5.08 18.85 8.68
N SER A 176 -4.71 17.69 9.22
CA SER A 176 -4.61 16.45 8.45
C SER A 176 -5.22 15.27 9.20
N LEU A 177 -6.14 14.56 8.54
CA LEU A 177 -6.66 13.29 9.06
C LEU A 177 -5.57 12.20 9.05
N GLY A 178 -4.64 12.25 8.10
CA GLY A 178 -3.49 11.35 8.06
C GLY A 178 -2.58 11.55 9.27
N LEU A 179 -2.17 12.80 9.55
CA LEU A 179 -1.34 13.11 10.72
C LEU A 179 -2.06 12.85 12.04
N LEU A 180 -3.36 13.13 12.11
CA LEU A 180 -4.18 12.79 13.27
C LEU A 180 -4.14 11.29 13.53
N TYR A 181 -4.38 10.47 12.51
CA TYR A 181 -4.34 9.00 12.64
C TYR A 181 -2.95 8.50 13.03
N SER A 182 -1.88 9.05 12.44
CA SER A 182 -0.49 8.75 12.81
C SER A 182 -0.16 9.15 14.25
N ALA A 183 -0.72 10.25 14.76
CA ALA A 183 -0.54 10.66 16.15
C ALA A 183 -1.12 9.64 17.14
N PHE A 184 -2.32 9.11 16.83
CA PHE A 184 -2.92 8.02 17.61
C PHE A 184 -2.18 6.69 17.42
N ALA A 185 -1.61 6.44 16.23
CA ALA A 185 -0.76 5.28 16.02
C ALA A 185 0.47 5.33 16.93
N GLN A 186 1.15 6.48 17.00
CA GLN A 186 2.25 6.71 17.93
C GLN A 186 1.81 6.57 19.39
N TYR A 187 0.66 7.12 19.75
CA TYR A 187 0.13 7.00 21.11
C TYR A 187 -0.13 5.55 21.52
N CYS A 188 -0.56 4.71 20.58
CA CYS A 188 -0.73 3.28 20.80
C CYS A 188 0.58 2.48 20.62
N GLY A 189 1.75 3.14 20.59
CA GLY A 189 3.06 2.49 20.58
C GLY A 189 3.56 2.05 19.21
N PHE A 190 2.92 2.50 18.12
CA PHE A 190 3.32 2.15 16.76
C PHE A 190 4.20 3.23 16.11
N LYS A 191 5.13 2.80 15.27
CA LYS A 191 6.03 3.71 14.54
C LYS A 191 5.25 4.50 13.48
N VAL A 192 5.44 5.82 13.45
CA VAL A 192 4.88 6.74 12.44
C VAL A 192 5.32 6.32 11.02
N ASN A 193 4.45 6.51 10.03
CA ASN A 193 4.63 6.18 8.60
C ASN A 193 4.84 4.69 8.31
N SER A 194 4.62 3.81 9.29
CA SER A 194 4.80 2.36 9.13
C SER A 194 3.96 1.53 10.12
N GLY A 195 3.12 2.17 10.92
CA GLY A 195 2.44 1.60 12.07
C GLY A 195 0.94 1.84 12.06
N GLU A 196 0.45 2.68 11.17
CA GLU A 196 -0.95 3.05 10.99
C GLU A 196 -1.81 1.82 10.67
N TYR A 197 -1.30 0.90 9.84
CA TYR A 197 -2.01 -0.36 9.57
C TYR A 197 -2.11 -1.27 10.81
N LYS A 198 -1.20 -1.12 11.81
CA LYS A 198 -1.28 -1.87 13.07
C LYS A 198 -2.37 -1.28 13.95
N LEU A 199 -2.50 0.04 14.00
CA LEU A 199 -3.61 0.71 14.67
C LEU A 199 -4.95 0.26 14.08
N MET A 200 -5.06 0.23 12.75
CA MET A 200 -6.23 -0.31 12.06
C MET A 200 -6.49 -1.78 12.42
N GLY A 201 -5.45 -2.61 12.51
CA GLY A 201 -5.58 -4.02 12.90
C GLY A 201 -5.92 -4.24 14.38
N LEU A 202 -5.63 -3.26 15.25
CA LEU A 202 -5.96 -3.29 16.67
C LEU A 202 -7.41 -2.85 16.93
N ALA A 203 -7.95 -1.95 16.11
CA ALA A 203 -9.28 -1.36 16.28
C ALA A 203 -10.43 -2.38 16.47
N PRO A 204 -10.50 -3.53 15.77
CA PRO A 204 -11.55 -4.54 15.99
C PRO A 204 -11.60 -5.15 17.39
N TYR A 205 -10.51 -5.05 18.16
CA TYR A 205 -10.40 -5.62 19.51
C TYR A 205 -10.88 -4.67 20.62
N GLY A 206 -11.29 -3.45 20.27
CA GLY A 206 -11.74 -2.43 21.21
C GLY A 206 -13.16 -1.94 20.97
N LYS A 207 -13.61 -1.06 21.85
CA LYS A 207 -14.88 -0.35 21.78
C LYS A 207 -14.63 1.15 21.60
N PRO A 208 -15.37 1.85 20.73
CA PRO A 208 -15.11 3.26 20.39
C PRO A 208 -15.60 4.26 21.46
N ILE A 209 -15.29 4.01 22.74
CA ILE A 209 -15.80 4.78 23.89
C ILE A 209 -15.15 6.15 24.06
N TYR A 210 -14.00 6.41 23.43
CA TYR A 210 -13.28 7.69 23.47
C TYR A 210 -13.62 8.61 22.31
N LYS A 211 -14.51 8.21 21.39
CA LYS A 211 -14.92 9.02 20.23
C LYS A 211 -15.29 10.46 20.60
N GLN A 212 -16.14 10.65 21.61
CA GLN A 212 -16.60 11.99 22.00
C GLN A 212 -15.47 12.83 22.62
N LEU A 213 -14.58 12.20 23.39
CA LEU A 213 -13.39 12.86 23.91
C LEU A 213 -12.52 13.37 22.76
N ILE A 214 -12.35 12.57 21.70
CA ILE A 214 -11.55 12.94 20.53
C ILE A 214 -12.14 14.15 19.82
N TYR A 215 -13.44 14.14 19.54
CA TYR A 215 -14.16 15.28 18.93
C TYR A 215 -14.15 16.54 19.81
N ASN A 216 -14.15 16.40 21.13
CA ASN A 216 -14.19 17.58 22.01
C ASN A 216 -12.81 18.19 22.24
N THR A 217 -11.74 17.40 22.08
CA THR A 217 -10.40 17.79 22.54
C THR A 217 -9.42 18.03 21.40
N PHE A 218 -9.41 17.17 20.39
CA PHE A 218 -8.33 17.15 19.40
C PHE A 218 -8.69 17.80 18.07
N LEU A 219 -9.97 17.86 17.72
CA LEU A 219 -10.41 18.43 16.45
C LEU A 219 -11.79 19.06 16.56
N LYS A 220 -12.01 20.18 15.86
CA LYS A 220 -13.33 20.77 15.65
C LYS A 220 -13.74 20.52 14.21
N ALA A 221 -14.82 19.76 14.01
CA ALA A 221 -15.34 19.41 12.70
C ALA A 221 -16.62 20.21 12.37
N ASN A 222 -16.70 20.69 11.13
CA ASN A 222 -17.90 21.31 10.58
C ASN A 222 -18.81 20.27 9.91
N GLU A 223 -20.00 20.68 9.47
CA GLU A 223 -20.96 19.78 8.81
C GLU A 223 -20.54 19.36 7.40
N ASP A 224 -19.81 20.22 6.70
CA ASP A 224 -19.27 19.97 5.36
C ASP A 224 -18.03 19.03 5.37
N GLY A 225 -17.60 18.60 6.55
CA GLY A 225 -16.43 17.75 6.73
C GLY A 225 -15.10 18.51 6.81
N SER A 226 -15.08 19.84 6.64
CA SER A 226 -13.90 20.64 6.99
C SER A 226 -13.65 20.59 8.49
N PHE A 227 -12.39 20.70 8.90
CA PHE A 227 -12.02 20.58 10.31
C PHE A 227 -10.77 21.37 10.65
N GLN A 228 -10.60 21.62 11.95
CA GLN A 228 -9.42 22.23 12.53
C GLN A 228 -8.91 21.36 13.66
N LEU A 229 -7.63 21.03 13.64
CA LEU A 229 -6.95 20.31 14.72
C LEU A 229 -6.54 21.29 15.82
N ASP A 230 -6.69 20.86 17.06
CA ASP A 230 -6.18 21.61 18.19
C ASP A 230 -4.68 21.34 18.37
N MET A 231 -3.88 22.19 17.72
CA MET A 231 -2.42 22.09 17.70
C MET A 231 -1.75 22.19 19.08
N ARG A 232 -2.50 22.50 20.15
CA ARG A 232 -1.97 22.45 21.53
C ARG A 232 -1.60 21.03 21.95
N TYR A 233 -2.17 20.00 21.32
CA TYR A 233 -1.96 18.58 21.65
C TYR A 233 -0.96 17.88 20.72
N PHE A 234 -0.54 18.55 19.64
CA PHE A 234 0.29 17.96 18.59
C PHE A 234 1.63 18.68 18.47
N HIS A 235 2.64 17.93 18.01
CA HIS A 235 3.99 18.41 17.75
C HIS A 235 4.38 18.34 16.27
N PHE A 236 3.39 18.29 15.36
CA PHE A 236 3.61 18.24 13.90
C PHE A 236 4.56 19.32 13.38
N THR A 237 4.66 20.45 14.09
CA THR A 237 5.47 21.61 13.72
C THR A 237 6.64 21.90 14.68
N ARG A 238 6.86 21.07 15.71
CA ARG A 238 7.72 21.42 16.87
C ARG A 238 8.65 20.31 17.38
N GLY A 239 8.66 19.11 16.79
CA GLY A 239 9.55 18.05 17.29
C GLY A 239 9.60 16.77 16.47
N GLU A 240 10.29 15.77 17.02
CA GLU A 240 10.46 14.42 16.46
C GLU A 240 9.27 13.47 16.78
N SER A 241 8.36 13.91 17.65
CA SER A 241 7.14 13.20 18.05
C SER A 241 5.90 13.89 17.47
N MET A 242 4.85 13.13 17.16
CA MET A 242 3.54 13.64 16.75
C MET A 242 2.73 14.21 17.92
N ILE A 243 2.91 13.65 19.12
CA ILE A 243 2.12 13.95 20.33
C ILE A 243 2.97 14.61 21.43
N ASN A 244 2.30 15.20 22.42
CA ASN A 244 2.93 15.83 23.58
C ASN A 244 2.26 15.44 24.91
N GLN A 245 2.77 15.94 26.03
CA GLN A 245 2.24 15.60 27.36
C GLN A 245 0.78 16.04 27.57
N ARG A 246 0.30 17.07 26.87
CA ARG A 246 -1.12 17.46 26.94
C ARG A 246 -2.00 16.41 26.28
N PHE A 247 -1.53 15.77 25.21
CA PHE A 247 -2.22 14.65 24.56
C PHE A 247 -2.40 13.49 25.55
N GLU A 248 -1.32 13.06 26.19
CA GLU A 248 -1.36 11.99 27.20
C GLU A 248 -2.30 12.34 28.36
N LYS A 249 -2.21 13.57 28.87
CA LYS A 249 -3.08 14.05 29.95
C LYS A 249 -4.56 14.06 29.53
N ALA A 250 -4.86 14.43 28.30
CA ALA A 250 -6.23 14.44 27.78
C ALA A 250 -6.80 13.02 27.63
N MET A 251 -5.99 12.08 27.15
CA MET A 251 -6.39 10.67 27.03
C MET A 251 -6.44 9.94 28.37
N GLY A 252 -5.82 10.49 29.41
CA GLY A 252 -5.82 9.91 30.76
C GLY A 252 -4.79 8.81 30.98
N SER A 253 -3.93 8.54 30.00
CA SER A 253 -2.83 7.56 30.10
C SER A 253 -1.62 8.03 29.30
N LYS A 254 -0.44 7.48 29.61
CA LYS A 254 0.78 7.69 28.81
C LYS A 254 0.67 6.97 27.46
N ALA A 255 1.50 7.36 26.51
CA ALA A 255 1.66 6.59 25.28
C ALA A 255 2.16 5.17 25.59
N ALA A 256 1.66 4.19 24.83
CA ALA A 256 2.05 2.79 24.99
C ALA A 256 3.55 2.62 24.68
N LYS A 257 4.24 1.82 25.49
CA LYS A 257 5.57 1.32 25.14
C LYS A 257 5.44 0.02 24.36
N GLU A 258 6.55 -0.43 23.77
CA GLU A 258 6.60 -1.72 23.09
C GLU A 258 6.22 -2.84 24.08
N GLY A 259 5.16 -3.59 23.76
CA GLY A 259 4.55 -4.62 24.63
C GLY A 259 3.27 -4.19 25.36
N ASP A 260 3.04 -2.89 25.58
CA ASP A 260 1.83 -2.37 26.26
C ASP A 260 0.56 -2.43 25.39
N VAL A 261 0.75 -2.61 24.07
CA VAL A 261 -0.31 -2.60 23.05
C VAL A 261 -1.44 -3.60 23.33
N ASN A 262 -1.16 -4.65 24.10
CA ASN A 262 -2.14 -5.68 24.45
C ASN A 262 -3.15 -5.23 25.54
N GLN A 263 -3.00 -4.04 26.11
CA GLN A 263 -3.95 -3.53 27.09
C GLN A 263 -5.28 -3.11 26.41
N PRO A 264 -6.45 -3.48 26.98
CA PRO A 264 -7.76 -3.13 26.41
C PRO A 264 -7.95 -1.64 26.12
N PHE A 265 -7.35 -0.78 26.95
CA PHE A 265 -7.38 0.66 26.79
C PHE A 265 -6.91 1.11 25.39
N TYR A 266 -5.77 0.62 24.89
CA TYR A 266 -5.26 1.05 23.59
C TYR A 266 -6.08 0.50 22.43
N ALA A 267 -6.73 -0.66 22.62
CA ALA A 267 -7.69 -1.18 21.65
C ALA A 267 -8.93 -0.28 21.58
N ASP A 268 -9.47 0.18 22.71
CA ASP A 268 -10.59 1.12 22.77
C ASP A 268 -10.23 2.48 22.13
N VAL A 269 -9.00 2.95 22.34
CA VAL A 269 -8.47 4.16 21.68
C VAL A 269 -8.39 3.96 20.16
N ALA A 270 -7.85 2.82 19.70
CA ALA A 270 -7.76 2.48 18.28
C ALA A 270 -9.15 2.40 17.61
N ALA A 271 -10.11 1.74 18.26
CA ALA A 271 -11.50 1.67 17.82
C ALA A 271 -12.14 3.07 17.72
N SER A 272 -11.86 3.93 18.71
CA SER A 272 -12.41 5.28 18.78
C SER A 272 -11.91 6.17 17.64
N ILE A 273 -10.59 6.21 17.39
CA ILE A 273 -10.03 7.04 16.32
C ILE A 273 -10.38 6.50 14.93
N GLN A 274 -10.47 5.18 14.76
CA GLN A 274 -10.96 4.56 13.53
C GLN A 274 -12.38 5.04 13.19
N LEU A 275 -13.28 5.04 14.17
CA LEU A 275 -14.66 5.52 13.96
C LEU A 275 -14.72 7.04 13.69
N VAL A 276 -13.89 7.84 14.36
CA VAL A 276 -13.78 9.29 14.09
C VAL A 276 -13.31 9.55 12.65
N LEU A 277 -12.30 8.81 12.18
CA LEU A 277 -11.82 8.90 10.80
C LEU A 277 -12.94 8.58 9.81
N GLU A 278 -13.64 7.46 10.00
CA GLU A 278 -14.76 7.04 9.18
C GLU A 278 -15.87 8.10 9.09
N GLU A 279 -16.29 8.66 10.23
CA GLU A 279 -17.34 9.67 10.25
C GLU A 279 -16.94 10.98 9.59
N MET A 280 -15.69 11.42 9.80
CA MET A 280 -15.16 12.62 9.14
C MET A 280 -15.15 12.46 7.62
N VAL A 281 -14.68 11.32 7.12
CA VAL A 281 -14.64 11.04 5.69
C VAL A 281 -16.04 10.96 5.10
N LEU A 282 -17.00 10.32 5.78
CA LEU A 282 -18.39 10.30 5.32
C LEU A 282 -19.02 11.70 5.25
N LYS A 283 -18.68 12.63 6.16
CA LYS A 283 -19.12 14.03 6.05
C LYS A 283 -18.56 14.70 4.79
N MET A 284 -17.25 14.56 4.55
CA MET A 284 -16.60 15.11 3.35
C MET A 284 -17.21 14.54 2.07
N LEU A 285 -17.54 13.24 2.03
CA LEU A 285 -18.16 12.60 0.87
C LEU A 285 -19.60 13.07 0.61
N ARG A 286 -20.41 13.27 1.66
CA ARG A 286 -21.76 13.86 1.51
C ARG A 286 -21.69 15.28 0.96
N PHE A 287 -20.76 16.09 1.48
CA PHE A 287 -20.52 17.42 0.94
C PHE A 287 -20.08 17.35 -0.52
N LEU A 288 -19.10 16.52 -0.86
CA LEU A 288 -18.64 16.32 -2.24
C LEU A 288 -19.80 15.92 -3.17
N LYS A 289 -20.61 14.93 -2.80
CA LYS A 289 -21.77 14.49 -3.58
C LYS A 289 -22.77 15.64 -3.83
N SER A 290 -22.91 16.58 -2.88
CA SER A 290 -23.76 17.78 -3.07
C SER A 290 -23.19 18.79 -4.07
N LYS A 291 -21.88 18.72 -4.38
CA LYS A 291 -21.17 19.66 -5.26
C LYS A 291 -20.90 19.14 -6.66
N VAL A 292 -20.92 17.81 -6.86
CA VAL A 292 -20.57 17.19 -8.14
C VAL A 292 -21.65 16.27 -8.67
N SER A 293 -21.89 16.35 -9.97
CA SER A 293 -22.78 15.44 -10.68
C SER A 293 -21.98 14.24 -11.21
N SER A 294 -21.67 13.30 -10.32
CA SER A 294 -21.06 12.00 -10.63
C SER A 294 -21.57 10.93 -9.68
N ASP A 295 -21.81 9.73 -10.21
CA ASP A 295 -22.15 8.53 -9.43
C ASP A 295 -20.93 7.66 -9.12
N ASN A 296 -19.78 7.97 -9.71
CA ASN A 296 -18.52 7.28 -9.46
C ASN A 296 -17.64 8.08 -8.50
N LEU A 297 -16.94 7.38 -7.61
CA LEU A 297 -15.95 7.95 -6.68
C LEU A 297 -14.59 7.25 -6.86
N ILE A 298 -13.54 8.05 -6.98
CA ILE A 298 -12.15 7.60 -6.85
C ILE A 298 -11.54 8.12 -5.54
N CYS A 299 -10.74 7.30 -4.88
CA CYS A 299 -10.11 7.64 -3.61
C CYS A 299 -8.59 7.37 -3.66
N SER A 300 -7.77 8.33 -3.21
CA SER A 300 -6.31 8.23 -3.27
C SER A 300 -5.60 9.00 -2.14
N GLY A 301 -4.32 8.76 -1.93
CA GLY A 301 -3.55 9.26 -0.79
C GLY A 301 -3.40 8.23 0.34
N GLY A 302 -2.37 8.38 1.16
CA GLY A 302 -1.93 7.36 2.12
C GLY A 302 -3.00 6.89 3.12
N VAL A 303 -4.01 7.73 3.41
CA VAL A 303 -5.11 7.37 4.30
C VAL A 303 -5.95 6.22 3.74
N PHE A 304 -6.06 6.09 2.41
CA PHE A 304 -6.83 5.01 1.77
C PHE A 304 -6.10 3.67 1.72
N LEU A 305 -4.92 3.55 2.31
CA LEU A 305 -4.37 2.23 2.71
C LEU A 305 -5.19 1.59 3.85
N ASN A 306 -6.04 2.37 4.52
CA ASN A 306 -7.02 1.92 5.50
C ASN A 306 -8.21 1.24 4.81
N CYS A 307 -8.11 -0.08 4.61
CA CYS A 307 -9.13 -0.85 3.92
C CYS A 307 -10.48 -0.89 4.66
N LYS A 308 -10.48 -0.69 5.98
CA LYS A 308 -11.69 -0.64 6.81
C LYS A 308 -12.47 0.65 6.54
N LEU A 309 -11.77 1.78 6.45
CA LEU A 309 -12.36 3.03 5.99
C LEU A 309 -12.96 2.86 4.58
N ASN A 310 -12.24 2.20 3.68
CA ASN A 310 -12.71 2.00 2.31
C ASN A 310 -13.98 1.15 2.24
N GLN A 311 -14.09 0.10 3.06
CA GLN A 311 -15.34 -0.65 3.21
C GLN A 311 -16.46 0.27 3.67
N ARG A 312 -16.22 1.10 4.69
CA ARG A 312 -17.24 2.02 5.22
C ARG A 312 -17.71 3.03 4.18
N ILE A 313 -16.83 3.48 3.30
CA ILE A 313 -17.15 4.35 2.16
C ILE A 313 -18.05 3.63 1.16
N VAL A 314 -17.73 2.38 0.80
CA VAL A 314 -18.52 1.58 -0.14
C VAL A 314 -19.91 1.28 0.43
N GLU A 315 -20.00 0.85 1.69
CA GLU A 315 -21.26 0.55 2.39
C GLU A 315 -22.15 1.77 2.59
N SER A 316 -21.58 2.98 2.52
CA SER A 316 -22.37 4.21 2.69
C SER A 316 -23.38 4.44 1.57
N GLY A 317 -23.15 3.88 0.38
CA GLY A 317 -24.00 4.07 -0.80
C GLY A 317 -24.13 5.53 -1.27
N ILE A 318 -23.24 6.44 -0.82
CA ILE A 318 -23.25 7.85 -1.25
C ILE A 318 -22.97 7.97 -2.77
N PHE A 319 -22.21 7.01 -3.31
CA PHE A 319 -21.90 6.84 -4.72
C PHE A 319 -22.32 5.44 -5.16
N GLN A 320 -22.44 5.21 -6.47
CA GLN A 320 -22.86 3.92 -7.03
C GLN A 320 -21.68 3.03 -7.40
N ALA A 321 -20.51 3.59 -7.67
CA ALA A 321 -19.30 2.85 -8.01
C ALA A 321 -18.05 3.49 -7.38
N TYR A 322 -17.11 2.66 -6.96
CA TYR A 322 -15.95 3.06 -6.17
C TYR A 322 -14.66 2.48 -6.75
N HIS A 323 -13.59 3.27 -6.75
CA HIS A 323 -12.28 2.82 -7.18
C HIS A 323 -11.16 3.29 -6.25
N PHE A 324 -10.30 2.35 -5.87
CA PHE A 324 -9.12 2.57 -5.04
C PHE A 324 -7.89 2.02 -5.79
N PRO A 325 -6.89 2.84 -6.15
CA PRO A 325 -5.73 2.36 -6.91
C PRO A 325 -4.94 1.32 -6.12
N GLN A 326 -4.16 0.46 -6.78
CA GLN A 326 -3.37 -0.59 -6.10
C GLN A 326 -2.28 -0.03 -5.16
N ASN A 327 -1.91 1.23 -5.34
CA ASN A 327 -0.97 1.92 -4.48
C ASN A 327 -1.41 3.38 -4.27
N PRO A 328 -2.34 3.65 -3.33
CA PRO A 328 -2.80 5.02 -3.07
C PRO A 328 -1.77 5.86 -2.28
N GLY A 329 -0.68 5.26 -1.80
CA GLY A 329 0.38 5.97 -1.07
C GLY A 329 1.44 6.61 -1.98
N ASP A 330 2.46 7.22 -1.38
CA ASP A 330 3.46 8.06 -2.06
C ASP A 330 4.29 7.33 -3.14
N ALA A 331 4.48 6.02 -3.00
CA ALA A 331 5.07 5.21 -4.07
C ALA A 331 4.23 5.27 -5.36
N GLY A 332 2.90 5.27 -5.24
CA GLY A 332 1.96 5.42 -6.35
C GLY A 332 2.10 6.76 -7.08
N ALA A 333 2.57 7.80 -6.38
CA ALA A 333 2.76 9.12 -6.96
C ALA A 333 3.81 9.13 -8.08
N ALA A 334 4.72 8.14 -8.16
CA ALA A 334 5.62 8.00 -9.31
C ALA A 334 4.83 7.76 -10.61
N ALA A 335 3.93 6.77 -10.62
CA ALA A 335 3.05 6.51 -11.76
C ALA A 335 2.09 7.67 -11.99
N GLY A 336 1.53 8.21 -10.91
CA GLY A 336 0.65 9.36 -10.92
C GLY A 336 1.26 10.62 -11.55
N ALA A 337 2.55 10.89 -11.33
CA ALA A 337 3.24 12.05 -11.89
C ALA A 337 3.36 11.95 -13.41
N ALA A 338 3.76 10.77 -13.92
CA ALA A 338 3.82 10.52 -15.36
C ALA A 338 2.43 10.65 -16.01
N MET A 339 1.41 10.08 -15.36
CA MET A 339 0.01 10.16 -15.79
C MET A 339 -0.55 11.59 -15.76
N ALA A 340 -0.23 12.39 -14.75
CA ALA A 340 -0.66 13.78 -14.67
C ALA A 340 -0.07 14.61 -15.80
N TYR A 341 1.19 14.36 -16.15
CA TYR A 341 1.84 15.03 -17.28
C TYR A 341 1.25 14.59 -18.62
N ASP A 342 0.95 13.30 -18.79
CA ASP A 342 0.28 12.79 -19.99
C ASP A 342 -1.11 13.42 -20.21
N LEU A 343 -1.93 13.52 -19.15
CA LEU A 343 -3.23 14.21 -19.21
C LEU A 343 -3.11 15.67 -19.63
N ALA A 344 -2.08 16.36 -19.13
CA ALA A 344 -1.85 17.76 -19.45
C ALA A 344 -1.55 17.98 -20.94
N LEU A 345 -0.92 17.00 -21.60
CA LEU A 345 -0.59 17.03 -23.04
C LEU A 345 -1.73 16.53 -23.92
N ASN A 346 -2.50 15.55 -23.47
CA ASN A 346 -3.52 14.85 -24.27
C ASN A 346 -4.96 15.22 -23.88
N GLN A 347 -5.22 16.52 -23.63
CA GLN A 347 -6.53 16.98 -23.16
C GLN A 347 -7.67 16.73 -24.16
N GLU A 348 -7.37 16.60 -25.45
CA GLU A 348 -8.38 16.38 -26.51
C GLU A 348 -8.48 14.92 -26.98
N THR A 349 -7.61 14.03 -26.49
CA THR A 349 -7.58 12.63 -26.93
C THR A 349 -8.46 11.77 -26.04
N TYR A 350 -9.33 10.95 -26.61
CA TYR A 350 -10.08 9.95 -25.84
C TYR A 350 -9.12 9.04 -25.08
N ARG A 351 -9.29 8.94 -23.77
CA ARG A 351 -8.48 8.09 -22.93
C ARG A 351 -9.05 6.67 -22.94
N PRO A 352 -8.30 5.65 -23.40
CA PRO A 352 -8.75 4.28 -23.27
C PRO A 352 -8.84 3.92 -21.78
N GLN A 353 -9.99 3.39 -21.36
CA GLN A 353 -10.13 2.76 -20.04
C GLN A 353 -9.24 1.51 -20.03
N LEU A 354 -8.10 1.61 -19.36
CA LEU A 354 -7.15 0.52 -19.25
C LEU A 354 -7.13 0.05 -17.80
N GLN A 355 -7.44 -1.23 -17.58
CA GLN A 355 -7.18 -1.85 -16.31
C GLN A 355 -5.66 -1.91 -16.14
N LEU A 356 -5.12 -1.15 -15.18
CA LEU A 356 -3.69 -1.16 -14.93
C LEU A 356 -3.26 -2.55 -14.42
N PRO A 357 -2.09 -3.05 -14.85
CA PRO A 357 -1.53 -4.27 -14.28
C PRO A 357 -1.34 -4.12 -12.76
N LEU A 358 -1.80 -5.11 -11.99
CA LEU A 358 -1.55 -5.17 -10.55
C LEU A 358 -0.09 -5.54 -10.23
N ALA A 359 0.54 -6.28 -11.14
CA ALA A 359 1.92 -6.69 -11.08
C ALA A 359 2.57 -6.56 -12.46
N PHE A 360 3.88 -6.32 -12.47
CA PHE A 360 4.66 -6.17 -13.69
C PHE A 360 5.67 -7.31 -13.81
N PRO A 361 5.87 -7.86 -15.01
CA PRO A 361 6.89 -8.87 -15.22
C PRO A 361 8.26 -8.27 -14.92
N LEU A 362 9.10 -9.00 -14.22
CA LEU A 362 10.51 -8.68 -14.09
C LEU A 362 11.29 -9.51 -15.10
N LYS A 363 12.25 -8.89 -15.77
CA LYS A 363 13.24 -9.62 -16.58
C LYS A 363 14.20 -10.37 -15.65
N SER A 364 13.79 -11.53 -15.16
CA SER A 364 14.54 -12.36 -14.21
C SER A 364 15.42 -13.39 -14.93
N VAL A 365 16.37 -13.96 -14.18
CA VAL A 365 17.15 -15.14 -14.62
C VAL A 365 16.24 -16.35 -14.56
N ASP A 366 16.13 -17.14 -15.63
CA ASP A 366 15.35 -18.38 -15.67
C ASP A 366 15.41 -19.20 -14.36
N ALA A 367 14.25 -19.59 -13.83
CA ALA A 367 14.14 -20.35 -12.58
C ALA A 367 15.01 -21.62 -12.59
N GLY A 368 15.07 -22.32 -13.73
CA GLY A 368 15.88 -23.52 -13.90
C GLY A 368 17.38 -23.25 -13.73
N ARG A 369 17.88 -22.15 -14.30
CA ARG A 369 19.27 -21.71 -14.08
C ARG A 369 19.56 -21.42 -12.61
N THR A 370 18.62 -20.82 -11.89
CA THR A 370 18.77 -20.56 -10.46
C THR A 370 18.81 -21.87 -9.67
N ILE A 371 17.91 -22.80 -9.99
CA ILE A 371 17.86 -24.15 -9.39
C ILE A 371 19.19 -24.90 -9.62
N GLU A 372 19.70 -24.91 -10.86
CA GLU A 372 20.97 -25.54 -11.23
C GLU A 372 22.16 -24.89 -10.51
N LYS A 373 22.23 -23.55 -10.49
CA LYS A 373 23.29 -22.77 -9.82
C LYS A 373 23.44 -23.15 -8.36
N TYR A 374 22.34 -23.38 -7.66
CA TYR A 374 22.33 -23.73 -6.24
C TYR A 374 22.26 -25.24 -5.97
N GLY A 375 22.14 -26.07 -7.01
CA GLY A 375 22.00 -27.53 -6.88
C GLY A 375 20.76 -27.94 -6.08
N ILE A 376 19.64 -27.26 -6.31
CA ILE A 376 18.37 -27.50 -5.63
C ILE A 376 17.65 -28.67 -6.30
N ASP A 377 17.16 -29.61 -5.50
CA ASP A 377 16.26 -30.65 -5.99
C ASP A 377 14.85 -30.06 -6.17
N ALA A 378 14.41 -29.96 -7.43
CA ALA A 378 13.16 -29.32 -7.81
C ALA A 378 12.42 -30.17 -8.85
N GLN A 379 11.11 -30.26 -8.69
CA GLN A 379 10.23 -31.04 -9.57
C GLN A 379 9.50 -30.12 -10.55
N LYS A 380 9.21 -30.63 -11.75
CA LYS A 380 8.34 -29.99 -12.75
C LYS A 380 7.11 -30.87 -12.98
N PRO A 381 6.12 -30.86 -12.07
CA PRO A 381 4.95 -31.69 -12.22
C PRO A 381 4.07 -31.20 -13.39
N LYS A 382 3.42 -32.13 -14.09
CA LYS A 382 2.51 -31.80 -15.21
C LYS A 382 1.21 -31.15 -14.74
N ASP A 383 0.69 -31.56 -13.59
CA ASP A 383 -0.56 -31.09 -13.01
C ASP A 383 -0.30 -30.37 -11.68
N LEU A 384 0.43 -29.26 -11.78
CA LEU A 384 0.78 -28.44 -10.63
C LEU A 384 -0.48 -27.95 -9.86
N PRO A 385 -1.56 -27.46 -10.52
CA PRO A 385 -2.75 -26.99 -9.79
C PRO A 385 -3.35 -28.03 -8.84
N ASN A 386 -3.56 -29.28 -9.28
CA ASN A 386 -4.12 -30.32 -8.42
C ASN A 386 -3.16 -30.72 -7.30
N ILE A 387 -1.85 -30.77 -7.56
CA ILE A 387 -0.86 -31.08 -6.53
C ILE A 387 -0.84 -29.99 -5.45
N ILE A 388 -0.76 -28.73 -5.85
CA ILE A 388 -0.75 -27.58 -4.92
C ILE A 388 -2.05 -27.54 -4.11
N ALA A 389 -3.20 -27.73 -4.75
CA ALA A 389 -4.48 -27.81 -4.06
C ALA A 389 -4.53 -28.97 -3.04
N GLY A 390 -3.98 -30.14 -3.39
CA GLY A 390 -3.86 -31.29 -2.50
C GLY A 390 -2.93 -31.06 -1.30
N LEU A 391 -1.80 -30.36 -1.52
CA LEU A 391 -0.86 -29.98 -0.46
C LEU A 391 -1.51 -28.97 0.50
N LEU A 392 -2.17 -27.94 -0.03
CA LEU A 392 -2.93 -26.97 0.77
C LEU A 392 -4.04 -27.67 1.55
N ALA A 393 -4.78 -28.60 0.95
CA ALA A 393 -5.83 -29.35 1.63
C ALA A 393 -5.32 -30.22 2.80
N ARG A 394 -4.02 -30.55 2.80
CA ARG A 394 -3.30 -31.21 3.90
C ARG A 394 -2.66 -30.23 4.88
N LYS A 395 -3.02 -28.94 4.81
CA LYS A 395 -2.55 -27.83 5.64
C LYS A 395 -1.06 -27.48 5.45
N MET A 396 -0.45 -27.87 4.34
CA MET A 396 0.91 -27.44 4.00
C MET A 396 0.90 -25.98 3.56
N VAL A 397 1.93 -25.22 3.94
CA VAL A 397 2.11 -23.81 3.57
C VAL A 397 3.01 -23.69 2.35
N ILE A 398 2.60 -22.87 1.40
CA ILE A 398 3.24 -22.77 0.09
C ILE A 398 3.70 -21.34 -0.15
N ALA A 399 5.00 -21.14 -0.37
CA ALA A 399 5.53 -19.92 -0.96
C ALA A 399 5.34 -19.93 -2.48
N TRP A 400 4.99 -18.78 -3.05
CA TRP A 400 4.69 -18.61 -4.46
C TRP A 400 5.40 -17.37 -5.00
N TYR A 401 6.21 -17.56 -6.05
CA TYR A 401 6.89 -16.49 -6.78
C TYR A 401 6.84 -16.77 -8.29
N ASP A 402 6.24 -15.88 -9.10
CA ASP A 402 6.02 -16.12 -10.54
C ASP A 402 6.51 -14.99 -11.49
N ASP A 403 7.70 -14.46 -11.21
CA ASP A 403 8.39 -13.43 -12.01
C ASP A 403 7.66 -12.09 -12.17
N HIS A 404 6.47 -11.96 -11.60
CA HIS A 404 5.74 -10.70 -11.54
C HIS A 404 5.89 -10.08 -10.15
N ILE A 405 6.03 -8.76 -10.09
CA ILE A 405 6.13 -8.02 -8.84
C ILE A 405 4.95 -7.05 -8.76
N GLU A 406 4.20 -7.14 -7.67
CA GLU A 406 3.09 -6.24 -7.39
C GLU A 406 3.56 -4.81 -7.16
N PHE A 407 2.84 -3.84 -7.74
CA PHE A 407 3.07 -2.43 -7.46
C PHE A 407 2.19 -1.97 -6.29
N GLY A 408 2.79 -1.90 -5.10
CA GLY A 408 2.12 -1.51 -3.87
C GLY A 408 2.49 -2.38 -2.68
N PRO A 409 1.85 -2.18 -1.51
CA PRO A 409 2.23 -2.83 -0.26
C PRO A 409 1.62 -4.24 -0.10
N ARG A 410 0.82 -4.72 -1.04
CA ARG A 410 0.06 -5.97 -0.93
C ARG A 410 0.64 -7.00 -1.89
N ALA A 411 0.84 -8.22 -1.40
CA ALA A 411 1.02 -9.37 -2.27
C ALA A 411 -0.35 -9.77 -2.83
N LEU A 412 -0.43 -9.93 -4.14
CA LEU A 412 -1.65 -10.15 -4.91
C LEU A 412 -1.52 -11.43 -5.74
N GLY A 413 -0.93 -12.48 -5.16
CA GLY A 413 -0.84 -13.80 -5.78
C GLY A 413 0.44 -14.05 -6.58
N HIS A 414 1.32 -13.05 -6.74
CA HIS A 414 2.58 -13.21 -7.47
C HIS A 414 3.77 -13.38 -6.53
N THR A 415 3.81 -12.62 -5.42
CA THR A 415 4.85 -12.74 -4.38
C THR A 415 4.22 -13.12 -3.03
N SER A 416 3.70 -14.34 -2.94
CA SER A 416 2.71 -14.72 -1.91
C SER A 416 3.12 -15.95 -1.09
N ILE A 417 2.54 -16.05 0.10
CA ILE A 417 2.49 -17.27 0.92
C ILE A 417 1.02 -17.66 1.02
N LEU A 418 0.72 -18.88 0.62
CA LEU A 418 -0.62 -19.45 0.52
C LEU A 418 -0.82 -20.52 1.60
N ALA A 419 -1.98 -20.50 2.24
CA ALA A 419 -2.33 -21.46 3.29
C ALA A 419 -3.84 -21.76 3.33
N ASP A 420 -4.18 -22.90 3.93
CA ASP A 420 -5.55 -23.36 4.13
C ASP A 420 -6.26 -22.56 5.25
N PRO A 421 -7.39 -21.89 4.96
CA PRO A 421 -8.10 -21.05 5.93
C PRO A 421 -9.07 -21.81 6.84
N ARG A 422 -9.32 -23.11 6.58
CA ARG A 422 -10.39 -23.88 7.24
C ARG A 422 -10.13 -24.12 8.73
N ASP A 423 -8.86 -24.12 9.13
CA ASP A 423 -8.46 -24.27 10.53
C ASP A 423 -8.27 -22.89 11.17
N GLY A 424 -9.07 -22.56 12.18
CA GLY A 424 -8.96 -21.29 12.92
C GLY A 424 -7.56 -21.05 13.50
N GLN A 425 -6.82 -22.12 13.83
CA GLN A 425 -5.45 -22.04 14.37
C GLN A 425 -4.38 -21.70 13.32
N MET A 426 -4.74 -21.69 12.03
CA MET A 426 -3.80 -21.35 10.96
C MET A 426 -3.27 -19.92 11.11
N LYS A 427 -4.07 -18.99 11.66
CA LYS A 427 -3.65 -17.61 11.91
C LYS A 427 -2.46 -17.56 12.87
N GLU A 428 -2.50 -18.33 13.96
CA GLU A 428 -1.43 -18.46 14.95
C GLU A 428 -0.20 -19.10 14.33
N VAL A 429 -0.38 -20.19 13.57
CA VAL A 429 0.70 -20.89 12.87
C VAL A 429 1.46 -19.93 11.95
N LEU A 430 0.75 -19.20 11.09
CA LEU A 430 1.36 -18.24 10.17
C LEU A 430 2.03 -17.08 10.91
N ASN A 431 1.40 -16.52 11.95
CA ASN A 431 1.97 -15.39 12.68
C ASN A 431 3.20 -15.77 13.51
N GLN A 432 3.24 -16.97 14.12
CA GLN A 432 4.34 -17.41 14.97
C GLN A 432 5.48 -18.05 14.18
N LYS A 433 5.18 -19.06 13.36
CA LYS A 433 6.21 -19.87 12.70
C LYS A 433 6.82 -19.18 11.49
N ILE A 434 5.99 -18.46 10.73
CA ILE A 434 6.41 -17.89 9.44
C ILE A 434 6.69 -16.40 9.56
N LYS A 435 5.74 -15.63 10.09
CA LYS A 435 5.83 -14.17 10.12
C LYS A 435 6.49 -13.59 11.35
N ARG A 436 6.63 -14.35 12.44
CA ARG A 436 7.24 -13.95 13.72
C ARG A 436 6.78 -12.56 14.18
N ARG A 437 5.46 -12.33 14.16
CA ARG A 437 4.81 -11.02 14.43
C ARG A 437 3.61 -11.16 15.36
N GLU A 438 2.98 -10.02 15.68
CA GLU A 438 1.90 -9.92 16.66
C GLU A 438 0.67 -10.79 16.27
N ALA A 439 0.07 -11.47 17.24
CA ALA A 439 -1.02 -12.43 17.02
C ALA A 439 -2.31 -11.80 16.45
N PHE A 440 -2.57 -10.53 16.75
CA PHE A 440 -3.77 -9.83 16.28
C PHE A 440 -3.73 -9.50 14.78
N ARG A 441 -2.58 -9.64 14.10
CA ARG A 441 -2.42 -9.30 12.68
C ARG A 441 -3.30 -10.20 11.81
N PRO A 442 -4.29 -9.64 11.07
CA PRO A 442 -5.16 -10.44 10.23
C PRO A 442 -4.46 -10.92 8.96
N PHE A 443 -5.05 -11.93 8.33
CA PHE A 443 -4.73 -12.40 7.00
C PHE A 443 -5.86 -12.13 6.02
N ALA A 444 -5.54 -12.12 4.73
CA ALA A 444 -6.45 -11.78 3.66
C ALA A 444 -6.85 -13.04 2.88
N PRO A 445 -8.13 -13.30 2.60
CA PRO A 445 -8.51 -14.37 1.68
C PRO A 445 -8.25 -13.98 0.22
N ILE A 446 -7.85 -14.95 -0.60
CA ILE A 446 -7.87 -14.88 -2.06
C ILE A 446 -8.93 -15.86 -2.59
N VAL A 447 -9.81 -15.37 -3.46
CA VAL A 447 -11.02 -16.07 -3.93
C VAL A 447 -11.26 -15.77 -5.41
N ARG A 448 -11.79 -16.75 -6.15
CA ARG A 448 -12.15 -16.55 -7.56
C ARG A 448 -13.30 -15.55 -7.69
N LYS A 449 -13.18 -14.60 -8.61
CA LYS A 449 -14.11 -13.48 -8.79
C LYS A 449 -15.55 -13.95 -8.99
N GLU A 450 -15.74 -15.01 -9.77
CA GLU A 450 -17.04 -15.55 -10.15
C GLU A 450 -17.84 -16.17 -9.00
N VAL A 451 -17.20 -16.64 -7.92
CA VAL A 451 -17.90 -17.23 -6.76
C VAL A 451 -17.97 -16.31 -5.54
N ALA A 452 -17.19 -15.22 -5.52
CA ALA A 452 -16.99 -14.41 -4.31
C ALA A 452 -18.29 -13.81 -3.73
N HIS A 453 -19.23 -13.42 -4.58
CA HIS A 453 -20.52 -12.85 -4.16
C HIS A 453 -21.40 -13.86 -3.38
N HIS A 454 -21.14 -15.16 -3.47
CA HIS A 454 -21.81 -16.16 -2.64
C HIS A 454 -21.33 -16.13 -1.19
N TYR A 455 -20.11 -15.67 -0.94
CA TYR A 455 -19.40 -15.77 0.32
C TYR A 455 -19.22 -14.41 1.02
N PHE A 456 -19.23 -13.31 0.27
CA PHE A 456 -19.02 -11.97 0.79
C PHE A 456 -20.10 -11.01 0.33
N GLU A 457 -20.36 -9.99 1.14
CA GLU A 457 -21.21 -8.87 0.77
C GLU A 457 -20.36 -7.83 0.03
N LEU A 458 -20.36 -7.92 -1.30
CA LEU A 458 -19.54 -7.06 -2.16
C LEU A 458 -20.35 -5.86 -2.62
N GLY A 459 -19.80 -4.66 -2.43
CA GLY A 459 -20.28 -3.46 -3.10
C GLY A 459 -19.69 -3.31 -4.51
N ASN A 460 -20.03 -2.24 -5.20
CA ASN A 460 -19.48 -1.95 -6.53
C ASN A 460 -18.09 -1.28 -6.42
N ALA A 461 -17.08 -2.09 -6.06
CA ALA A 461 -15.70 -1.65 -5.86
C ALA A 461 -14.69 -2.66 -6.41
N ASN A 462 -13.44 -2.22 -6.57
CA ASN A 462 -12.34 -3.04 -7.08
C ASN A 462 -11.61 -3.82 -5.96
N TYR A 463 -12.16 -4.99 -5.62
CA TYR A 463 -11.62 -5.88 -4.56
C TYR A 463 -10.38 -6.70 -4.96
N ASP A 464 -9.91 -6.59 -6.20
CA ASP A 464 -8.69 -7.25 -6.70
C ASP A 464 -7.40 -6.67 -6.11
N THR A 465 -7.45 -5.44 -5.58
CA THR A 465 -6.29 -4.71 -5.00
C THR A 465 -6.06 -4.96 -3.51
N MET A 466 -6.97 -5.66 -2.82
CA MET A 466 -7.03 -5.73 -1.35
C MET A 466 -7.08 -4.35 -0.63
N MET A 467 -7.51 -3.29 -1.33
CA MET A 467 -7.71 -1.97 -0.72
C MET A 467 -9.05 -1.83 0.00
N VAL A 468 -9.96 -2.78 -0.15
CA VAL A 468 -11.30 -2.73 0.45
C VAL A 468 -11.56 -4.03 1.21
N THR A 469 -12.11 -3.93 2.43
CA THR A 469 -12.67 -5.08 3.15
C THR A 469 -14.13 -5.32 2.76
N ALA A 470 -14.62 -6.53 2.96
CA ALA A 470 -16.04 -6.84 2.82
C ALA A 470 -16.54 -7.65 4.01
N SER A 471 -17.84 -7.55 4.28
CA SER A 471 -18.48 -8.37 5.30
C SER A 471 -18.55 -9.83 4.84
N ALA A 472 -18.08 -10.74 5.70
CA ALA A 472 -18.15 -12.17 5.45
C ALA A 472 -19.54 -12.70 5.81
N LYS A 473 -20.15 -13.47 4.92
CA LYS A 473 -21.41 -14.19 5.21
C LYS A 473 -21.17 -15.33 6.20
N SER A 474 -22.23 -15.86 6.80
CA SER A 474 -22.15 -16.97 7.77
C SER A 474 -21.39 -18.17 7.23
N THR A 475 -21.68 -18.58 5.99
CA THR A 475 -21.01 -19.69 5.31
C THR A 475 -19.49 -19.49 5.22
N THR A 476 -19.04 -18.25 5.01
CA THR A 476 -17.61 -17.91 4.95
C THR A 476 -16.95 -17.98 6.30
N LYS A 477 -17.64 -17.55 7.36
CA LYS A 477 -17.13 -17.66 8.74
C LYS A 477 -16.91 -19.11 9.14
N GLU A 478 -17.76 -20.01 8.65
CA GLU A 478 -17.64 -21.46 8.87
C GLU A 478 -16.53 -22.10 8.02
N LEU A 479 -16.43 -21.73 6.74
CA LEU A 479 -15.50 -22.36 5.80
C LEU A 479 -14.08 -21.77 5.84
N MET A 480 -13.93 -20.50 6.22
CA MET A 480 -12.66 -19.77 6.20
C MET A 480 -12.37 -19.01 7.52
N PRO A 481 -12.52 -19.63 8.70
CA PRO A 481 -12.42 -18.93 9.99
C PRO A 481 -11.09 -18.19 10.17
N ALA A 482 -9.95 -18.71 9.67
CA ALA A 482 -8.65 -18.05 9.83
C ALA A 482 -8.43 -16.85 8.88
N ALA A 483 -9.29 -16.67 7.88
CA ALA A 483 -9.23 -15.54 6.94
C ALA A 483 -10.30 -14.46 7.22
N VAL A 484 -11.17 -14.66 8.21
CA VAL A 484 -12.15 -13.68 8.67
C VAL A 484 -11.62 -12.97 9.92
N HIS A 485 -11.77 -11.65 9.96
CA HIS A 485 -11.37 -10.80 11.08
C HIS A 485 -12.34 -10.92 12.26
N GLU A 486 -11.92 -10.44 13.42
CA GLU A 486 -12.73 -10.43 14.65
C GLU A 486 -14.08 -9.73 14.48
N ASP A 487 -14.12 -8.67 13.67
CA ASP A 487 -15.34 -7.89 13.38
C ASP A 487 -16.23 -8.52 12.29
N GLY A 488 -15.93 -9.75 11.85
CA GLY A 488 -16.67 -10.47 10.81
C GLY A 488 -16.43 -9.96 9.39
N THR A 489 -15.42 -9.12 9.17
CA THR A 489 -15.00 -8.66 7.84
C THR A 489 -13.80 -9.44 7.33
N ALA A 490 -13.50 -9.34 6.03
CA ALA A 490 -12.27 -9.86 5.47
C ALA A 490 -11.71 -8.91 4.42
N ARG A 491 -10.38 -8.78 4.35
CA ARG A 491 -9.69 -8.02 3.31
C ARG A 491 -9.43 -8.92 2.11
N ILE A 492 -10.36 -8.96 1.18
CA ILE A 492 -10.39 -9.97 0.12
C ILE A 492 -9.54 -9.53 -1.07
N GLN A 493 -8.92 -10.50 -1.73
CA GLN A 493 -8.44 -10.38 -3.10
C GLN A 493 -9.32 -11.21 -4.03
N LEU A 494 -9.89 -10.57 -5.04
CA LEU A 494 -10.54 -11.27 -6.14
C LEU A 494 -9.54 -11.54 -7.26
N ILE A 495 -9.56 -12.76 -7.78
CA ILE A 495 -8.73 -13.18 -8.92
C ILE A 495 -9.62 -13.68 -10.05
N SER A 496 -9.31 -13.28 -11.28
CA SER A 496 -9.92 -13.82 -12.49
C SER A 496 -8.95 -14.76 -13.19
N GLU A 497 -9.50 -15.61 -14.07
CA GLU A 497 -8.69 -16.45 -14.96
C GLU A 497 -7.74 -15.61 -15.82
N THR A 498 -8.17 -14.41 -16.25
CA THR A 498 -7.35 -13.49 -17.04
C THR A 498 -6.22 -12.82 -16.26
N SER A 499 -6.38 -12.62 -14.94
CA SER A 499 -5.37 -11.91 -14.13
C SER A 499 -4.22 -12.83 -13.72
N ASN A 500 -4.52 -14.08 -13.34
CA ASN A 500 -3.52 -15.10 -12.99
C ASN A 500 -4.12 -16.51 -13.18
N PRO A 501 -3.99 -17.11 -14.38
CA PRO A 501 -4.63 -18.37 -14.73
C PRO A 501 -4.20 -19.55 -13.84
N MET A 502 -2.92 -19.58 -13.45
CA MET A 502 -2.36 -20.68 -12.67
C MET A 502 -2.92 -20.70 -11.25
N LEU A 503 -2.89 -19.55 -10.56
CA LEU A 503 -3.42 -19.46 -9.20
C LEU A 503 -4.95 -19.57 -9.18
N HIS A 504 -5.63 -19.07 -10.21
CA HIS A 504 -7.07 -19.29 -10.41
C HIS A 504 -7.40 -20.79 -10.51
N SER A 505 -6.62 -21.55 -11.28
CA SER A 505 -6.77 -23.01 -11.40
C SER A 505 -6.52 -23.74 -10.08
N VAL A 506 -5.49 -23.34 -9.31
CA VAL A 506 -5.23 -23.87 -7.96
C VAL A 506 -6.44 -23.67 -7.05
N LEU A 507 -7.05 -22.48 -7.06
CA LEU A 507 -8.24 -22.18 -6.26
C LEU A 507 -9.45 -23.03 -6.67
N ALA A 508 -9.66 -23.23 -7.98
CA ALA A 508 -10.73 -24.09 -8.48
C ALA A 508 -10.54 -25.55 -8.03
N CYS A 509 -9.32 -26.09 -8.15
CA CYS A 509 -8.97 -27.42 -7.65
C CYS A 509 -9.18 -27.53 -6.14
N PHE A 510 -8.73 -26.52 -5.38
CA PHE A 510 -8.86 -26.50 -3.92
C PHE A 510 -10.33 -26.49 -3.47
N GLU A 511 -11.17 -25.66 -4.10
CA GLU A 511 -12.60 -25.60 -3.79
C GLU A 511 -13.30 -26.92 -4.14
N SER A 512 -12.95 -27.55 -5.26
CA SER A 512 -13.50 -28.87 -5.63
C SER A 512 -13.22 -29.92 -4.55
N LEU A 513 -11.98 -29.97 -4.07
CA LEU A 513 -11.48 -30.92 -3.06
C LEU A 513 -12.03 -30.67 -1.66
N THR A 514 -12.18 -29.40 -1.26
CA THR A 514 -12.38 -29.02 0.15
C THR A 514 -13.73 -28.38 0.42
N LYS A 515 -14.45 -27.95 -0.62
CA LYS A 515 -15.63 -27.06 -0.57
C LYS A 515 -15.35 -25.67 0.02
N CYS A 516 -14.09 -25.33 0.29
CA CYS A 516 -13.67 -24.01 0.73
C CYS A 516 -13.38 -23.11 -0.47
N PRO A 517 -13.93 -21.89 -0.55
CA PRO A 517 -13.89 -21.08 -1.76
C PRO A 517 -12.58 -20.34 -2.00
N GLY A 518 -11.65 -20.39 -1.04
CA GLY A 518 -10.43 -19.61 -1.12
C GLY A 518 -9.32 -20.09 -0.21
N LEU A 519 -8.22 -19.35 -0.28
CA LEU A 519 -7.00 -19.56 0.49
C LEU A 519 -6.68 -18.31 1.30
N ILE A 520 -5.85 -18.43 2.34
CA ILE A 520 -5.12 -17.29 2.89
C ILE A 520 -4.05 -16.87 1.88
N ASN A 521 -3.96 -15.58 1.61
CA ASN A 521 -2.85 -14.95 0.91
C ASN A 521 -2.15 -13.93 1.84
N THR A 522 -0.84 -14.06 1.99
CA THR A 522 0.01 -13.09 2.68
C THR A 522 1.32 -12.86 1.94
N SER A 523 2.03 -11.78 2.27
CA SER A 523 3.26 -11.37 1.59
C SER A 523 4.34 -12.45 1.61
N LEU A 524 5.13 -12.62 0.55
CA LEU A 524 6.35 -13.44 0.60
C LEU A 524 7.53 -12.60 1.11
N ASN A 525 7.70 -12.60 2.42
CA ASN A 525 8.77 -11.92 3.15
C ASN A 525 8.87 -12.43 4.60
N VAL A 526 9.99 -12.15 5.24
CA VAL A 526 10.13 -12.25 6.71
C VAL A 526 9.90 -10.88 7.36
N ARG A 527 9.76 -10.85 8.70
CA ARG A 527 9.57 -9.60 9.44
C ARG A 527 10.76 -8.67 9.20
N GLY A 528 10.46 -7.40 8.91
CA GLY A 528 11.47 -6.38 8.62
C GLY A 528 11.76 -6.22 7.13
N GLU A 529 11.51 -7.24 6.32
CA GLU A 529 11.87 -7.21 4.90
C GLU A 529 10.74 -6.74 3.96
N PRO A 530 11.11 -6.14 2.81
CA PRO A 530 10.22 -5.91 1.66
C PRO A 530 9.76 -7.22 0.99
N LEU A 531 8.73 -7.14 0.11
CA LEU A 531 8.31 -8.27 -0.73
C LEU A 531 9.47 -8.81 -1.56
N ALA A 532 9.55 -10.14 -1.73
CA ALA A 532 10.56 -10.77 -2.59
C ALA A 532 10.53 -10.21 -4.02
N ALA A 533 11.70 -9.89 -4.57
CA ALA A 533 11.84 -9.32 -5.92
C ALA A 533 12.76 -10.15 -6.83
N SER A 534 13.17 -11.34 -6.38
CA SER A 534 13.99 -12.27 -7.14
C SER A 534 13.79 -13.70 -6.65
N TYR A 535 14.24 -14.67 -7.45
CA TYR A 535 14.31 -16.07 -7.05
C TYR A 535 15.15 -16.28 -5.79
N GLU A 536 16.28 -15.58 -5.66
CA GLU A 536 17.10 -15.64 -4.45
C GLU A 536 16.35 -15.09 -3.21
N ASN A 537 15.54 -14.04 -3.36
CA ASN A 537 14.72 -13.53 -2.25
C ASN A 537 13.62 -14.54 -1.86
N ALA A 538 12.97 -15.17 -2.83
CA ALA A 538 11.96 -16.18 -2.58
C ALA A 538 12.57 -17.41 -1.88
N LEU A 539 13.72 -17.89 -2.36
CA LEU A 539 14.49 -18.97 -1.75
C LEU A 539 14.95 -18.61 -0.33
N HIS A 540 15.42 -17.39 -0.12
CA HIS A 540 15.78 -16.89 1.20
C HIS A 540 14.60 -17.01 2.17
N CYS A 541 13.45 -16.44 1.81
CA CYS A 541 12.25 -16.51 2.66
C CYS A 541 11.85 -17.96 2.94
N PHE A 542 11.88 -18.83 1.92
CA PHE A 542 11.54 -20.25 2.04
C PHE A 542 12.48 -21.02 2.98
N LEU A 543 13.79 -20.76 2.90
CA LEU A 543 14.78 -21.44 3.74
C LEU A 543 14.74 -20.94 5.18
N TYR A 544 14.60 -19.63 5.41
CA TYR A 544 14.61 -18.98 6.73
C TYR A 544 13.33 -19.20 7.56
N THR A 545 12.28 -19.76 6.96
CA THR A 545 10.98 -19.99 7.60
C THR A 545 10.56 -21.45 7.54
N ASP A 546 9.53 -21.78 8.31
CA ASP A 546 8.93 -23.12 8.35
C ASP A 546 7.90 -23.30 7.21
N ILE A 547 8.18 -22.77 6.01
CA ILE A 547 7.36 -23.01 4.82
C ILE A 547 7.68 -24.39 4.27
N ASP A 548 6.63 -25.12 3.87
CA ASP A 548 6.73 -26.52 3.45
C ASP A 548 7.15 -26.67 1.98
N PHE A 549 6.60 -25.84 1.10
CA PHE A 549 6.87 -25.88 -0.34
C PHE A 549 7.10 -24.49 -0.94
N LEU A 550 7.91 -24.43 -1.99
CA LEU A 550 8.11 -23.23 -2.80
C LEU A 550 7.77 -23.52 -4.26
N VAL A 551 6.91 -22.69 -4.84
CA VAL A 551 6.60 -22.67 -6.27
C VAL A 551 7.32 -21.52 -6.94
N LEU A 552 8.08 -21.83 -8.00
CA LEU A 552 8.77 -20.85 -8.83
C LEU A 552 8.23 -20.86 -10.25
N ASN A 553 7.88 -19.67 -10.75
CA ASN A 553 7.37 -19.41 -12.09
C ASN A 553 6.18 -20.30 -12.49
N GLY A 554 5.33 -20.66 -11.53
CA GLY A 554 4.18 -21.54 -11.76
C GLY A 554 4.53 -22.91 -12.38
N GLN A 555 5.78 -23.36 -12.27
CA GLN A 555 6.28 -24.57 -12.95
C GLN A 555 7.08 -25.48 -12.04
N TRP A 556 7.95 -24.90 -11.21
CA TRP A 556 8.86 -25.66 -10.37
C TRP A 556 8.31 -25.77 -8.96
N LEU A 557 8.38 -26.97 -8.39
CA LEU A 557 8.00 -27.28 -7.02
C LEU A 557 9.23 -27.73 -6.25
N ILE A 558 9.53 -27.04 -5.15
CA ILE A 558 10.64 -27.34 -4.25
C ILE A 558 10.05 -27.73 -2.89
N ASP A 559 10.53 -28.86 -2.35
CA ASP A 559 10.13 -29.40 -1.04
C ASP A 559 11.11 -28.94 0.06
N SER A 560 10.61 -28.69 1.26
CA SER A 560 11.42 -28.26 2.41
C SER A 560 12.41 -29.30 2.92
N SER A 561 12.29 -30.57 2.51
CA SER A 561 13.22 -31.67 2.79
C SER A 561 14.59 -31.55 2.10
N ILE A 562 14.78 -30.53 1.25
CA ILE A 562 16.10 -30.19 0.71
C ILE A 562 17.11 -29.91 1.83
N LYS A 563 18.41 -30.11 1.54
CA LYS A 563 19.50 -29.86 2.50
C LYS A 563 19.67 -28.36 2.79
N LYS A 564 18.80 -27.79 3.62
CA LYS A 564 18.72 -26.36 3.94
C LYS A 564 20.09 -25.80 4.39
N ASP A 565 20.82 -26.52 5.24
CA ASP A 565 22.12 -26.08 5.80
C ASP A 565 23.19 -25.75 4.75
N ARG A 566 23.19 -26.46 3.60
CA ARG A 566 24.12 -26.17 2.50
C ARG A 566 23.70 -24.92 1.73
N LEU A 567 22.40 -24.76 1.49
CA LEU A 567 21.84 -23.66 0.71
C LEU A 567 21.91 -22.33 1.47
N PHE A 568 21.72 -22.36 2.80
CA PHE A 568 21.89 -21.19 3.67
C PHE A 568 23.28 -20.54 3.57
N ARG A 569 24.33 -21.33 3.31
CA ARG A 569 25.70 -20.82 3.16
C ARG A 569 26.01 -20.26 1.78
N LEU A 570 25.21 -20.62 0.78
CA LEU A 570 25.43 -20.29 -0.64
C LEU A 570 24.61 -19.08 -1.11
N ILE A 571 23.46 -18.83 -0.47
CA ILE A 571 22.65 -17.65 -0.73
C ILE A 571 23.24 -16.49 0.09
N PRO A 572 23.67 -15.39 -0.56
CA PRO A 572 24.36 -14.31 0.12
C PRO A 572 23.58 -13.77 1.32
N GLN A 573 24.18 -13.84 2.52
CA GLN A 573 23.69 -13.16 3.72
C GLN A 573 24.03 -11.64 3.71
N LYS A 574 24.76 -11.16 2.70
CA LYS A 574 25.34 -9.81 2.65
C LYS A 574 24.35 -8.65 2.51
N ILE A 575 23.06 -8.88 2.74
CA ILE A 575 22.04 -7.83 2.83
C ILE A 575 21.87 -7.35 4.29
N PHE A 576 22.61 -7.93 5.25
CA PHE A 576 22.31 -7.81 6.70
C PHE A 576 23.43 -7.19 7.58
N GLU A 577 24.30 -6.30 7.07
CA GLU A 577 25.29 -5.61 7.92
C GLU A 577 24.80 -4.29 8.55
N ASN A 578 23.54 -3.88 8.35
CA ASN A 578 22.99 -2.67 8.98
C ASN A 578 21.72 -3.00 9.78
N ASP A 579 21.88 -3.63 10.94
CA ASP A 579 20.95 -3.52 12.08
C ASP A 579 21.74 -3.08 13.32
#